data_AF-A0A4Q0MQY1-F1
#
_entry.id   AF-A0A4Q0MQY1-F1
#
_cell.length_a   1.000
_cell.length_b   1.000
_cell.length_c   1.000
_cell.angle_alpha   90.00
_cell.angle_beta   90.00
_cell.angle_gamma   90.00
#
_symmetry.space_group_name_H-M   'P 1'
#
loop_
_entity.id
_entity.type
_entity.pdbx_description
1 polymer ?
#
loop_
_entity_poly.entity_id
_entity_poly.type
_entity_poly.pdbx_seq_one_letter_code
_entity_poly.pdbx_strand_id
1 'polypeptide(L)'
;MRSLDLRSSVAALCVTLAVATAAQAADFGKRPEAGFGRPIGEADLKLWDIDIATPSGGNLPAGEGTVAAGKAVYEAKCLACHGENAAGGPVYGTMVGGIGSMTKSPRVLTPGSMYPYAPILFDYVRRAMPMNAPQSLTADEVYAVAAYIYNLNGLVPADFKMNAQTMPKIPMPNRDGFIRDDRPDTRAERCMTDCKPIGTVADASKPAASGTAAAAGGTGNQVIMGDPKSGAAASPAARP
;
A
#
# COMPACT_ATOMS: atom_id res chain seq x y z
N MET A 1 26.77 45.87 -64.31
CA MET A 1 26.56 44.42 -64.53
C MET A 1 27.18 43.68 -63.34
N ARG A 2 26.47 42.73 -62.69
CA ARG A 2 26.85 41.93 -61.49
C ARG A 2 26.47 42.41 -60.07
N SER A 3 25.34 43.09 -59.85
CA SER A 3 24.86 43.35 -58.47
C SER A 3 23.40 42.98 -58.20
N LEU A 4 22.62 42.59 -59.21
CA LEU A 4 21.20 42.23 -59.05
C LEU A 4 20.95 40.72 -58.91
N ASP A 5 21.87 39.86 -59.35
CA ASP A 5 21.69 38.39 -59.29
C ASP A 5 21.96 37.77 -57.90
N LEU A 6 22.71 38.49 -57.05
CA LEU A 6 23.09 37.97 -55.73
C LEU A 6 21.95 38.11 -54.70
N ARG A 7 21.07 39.10 -54.85
CA ARG A 7 19.96 39.35 -53.91
C ARG A 7 18.78 38.40 -54.10
N SER A 8 18.48 37.98 -55.33
CA SER A 8 17.46 36.96 -55.60
C SER A 8 17.89 35.55 -55.16
N SER A 9 19.19 35.27 -55.16
CA SER A 9 19.73 33.96 -54.78
C SER A 9 19.76 33.72 -53.26
N VAL A 10 19.92 34.78 -52.46
CA VAL A 10 19.96 34.69 -50.98
C VAL A 10 18.55 34.57 -50.38
N ALA A 11 17.54 35.24 -50.96
CA ALA A 11 16.15 35.13 -50.49
C ALA A 11 15.56 33.73 -50.73
N ALA A 12 15.89 33.09 -51.86
CA ALA A 12 15.47 31.72 -52.15
C ALA A 12 16.12 30.67 -51.23
N LEU A 13 17.36 30.91 -50.79
CA LEU A 13 18.10 30.02 -49.88
C LEU A 13 17.61 30.13 -48.42
N CYS A 14 17.18 31.31 -47.96
CA CYS A 14 16.64 31.49 -46.61
C CYS A 14 15.20 30.96 -46.46
N VAL A 15 14.37 31.04 -47.50
CA VAL A 15 13.01 30.46 -47.46
C VAL A 15 13.04 28.93 -47.52
N THR A 16 14.03 28.34 -48.20
CA THR A 16 14.18 26.87 -48.24
C THR A 16 14.78 26.29 -46.95
N LEU A 17 15.57 27.06 -46.19
CA LEU A 17 16.14 26.60 -44.92
C LEU A 17 15.18 26.75 -43.72
N ALA A 18 14.21 27.68 -43.78
CA ALA A 18 13.21 27.85 -42.73
C ALA A 18 12.08 26.79 -42.76
N VAL A 19 11.83 26.16 -43.92
CA VAL A 19 10.85 25.06 -44.04
C VAL A 19 11.46 23.71 -43.60
N ALA A 20 12.79 23.59 -43.57
CA ALA A 20 13.48 22.35 -43.20
C ALA A 20 13.62 22.10 -41.69
N THR A 21 13.36 23.11 -40.84
CA THR A 21 13.54 23.01 -39.38
C THR A 21 12.24 22.89 -38.58
N ALA A 22 11.07 23.05 -39.22
CA ALA A 22 9.76 22.77 -38.59
C ALA A 22 9.34 21.29 -38.64
N ALA A 23 10.10 20.44 -39.35
CA ALA A 23 9.78 19.02 -39.56
C ALA A 23 10.46 18.05 -38.56
N GLN A 24 11.09 18.56 -37.51
CA GLN A 24 11.52 17.76 -36.35
C GLN A 24 10.75 18.13 -35.09
N ALA A 25 9.44 18.38 -35.21
CA ALA A 25 8.58 17.83 -34.17
C ALA A 25 8.78 16.32 -34.27
N ALA A 26 9.35 15.68 -33.24
CA ALA A 26 9.48 14.24 -33.20
C ALA A 26 8.12 13.64 -33.56
N ASP A 27 8.04 13.07 -34.76
CA ASP A 27 6.88 12.29 -35.15
C ASP A 27 6.91 11.08 -34.22
N PHE A 28 6.09 11.12 -33.17
CA PHE A 28 5.69 9.93 -32.42
C PHE A 28 4.92 8.94 -33.32
N GLY A 29 4.86 9.21 -34.63
CA GLY A 29 4.52 8.37 -35.75
C GLY A 29 5.12 6.98 -35.67
N LYS A 30 4.19 6.08 -35.34
CA LYS A 30 4.16 4.69 -35.76
C LYS A 30 5.27 3.83 -35.17
N ARG A 31 5.13 3.58 -33.86
CA ARG A 31 5.25 2.17 -33.42
C ARG A 31 4.43 1.34 -34.42
N PRO A 32 4.93 0.21 -34.97
CA PRO A 32 4.06 -0.63 -35.78
C PRO A 32 2.75 -0.77 -35.01
N GLU A 33 1.63 -0.44 -35.65
CA GLU A 33 0.32 -0.80 -35.10
C GLU A 33 0.35 -2.32 -35.09
N ALA A 34 0.89 -2.88 -34.02
CA ALA A 34 0.64 -4.24 -33.65
C ALA A 34 -0.88 -4.24 -33.49
N GLY A 35 -1.59 -4.73 -34.53
CA GLY A 35 -3.04 -4.68 -34.67
C GLY A 35 -3.76 -5.59 -33.69
N PHE A 36 -3.29 -5.61 -32.44
CA PHE A 36 -3.82 -6.36 -31.34
C PHE A 36 -4.80 -5.49 -30.57
N GLY A 37 -5.95 -6.07 -30.23
CA GLY A 37 -6.99 -5.40 -29.47
C GLY A 37 -7.86 -4.45 -30.29
N ARG A 38 -8.75 -3.76 -29.58
CA ARG A 38 -9.64 -2.72 -30.11
C ARG A 38 -9.75 -1.60 -29.07
N PRO A 39 -10.05 -0.36 -29.48
CA PRO A 39 -10.36 0.71 -28.53
C PRO A 39 -11.46 0.28 -27.55
N ILE A 40 -11.25 0.56 -26.27
CA ILE A 40 -12.24 0.34 -25.22
C ILE A 40 -13.17 1.56 -25.13
N GLY A 41 -14.46 1.33 -24.92
CA GLY A 41 -15.40 2.43 -24.72
C GLY A 41 -15.28 3.04 -23.32
N GLU A 42 -15.61 4.32 -23.18
CA GLU A 42 -15.66 5.01 -21.88
C GLU A 42 -16.58 4.32 -20.88
N ALA A 43 -17.69 3.74 -21.35
CA ALA A 43 -18.61 2.99 -20.50
C ALA A 43 -17.97 1.69 -19.95
N ASP A 44 -17.16 1.01 -20.76
CA ASP A 44 -16.45 -0.19 -20.35
C ASP A 44 -15.31 0.16 -19.38
N LEU A 45 -14.60 1.28 -19.61
CA LEU A 45 -13.55 1.78 -18.74
C LEU A 45 -14.05 2.11 -17.33
N LYS A 46 -15.22 2.77 -17.21
CA LYS A 46 -15.81 3.16 -15.92
C LYS A 46 -16.05 1.99 -14.97
N LEU A 47 -16.19 0.77 -15.48
CA LEU A 47 -16.32 -0.42 -14.64
C LEU A 47 -15.01 -0.81 -13.95
N TRP A 48 -13.86 -0.39 -14.48
CA TRP A 48 -12.53 -0.77 -14.01
C TRP A 48 -11.78 0.39 -13.36
N ASP A 49 -11.99 1.61 -13.87
CA ASP A 49 -11.48 2.89 -13.36
C ASP A 49 -12.25 3.33 -12.10
N ILE A 50 -11.98 2.60 -11.02
CA ILE A 50 -12.54 2.86 -9.69
C ILE A 50 -11.47 3.25 -8.68
N ASP A 51 -10.21 3.42 -9.12
CA ASP A 51 -9.10 3.81 -8.25
C ASP A 51 -9.30 5.21 -7.70
N ILE A 52 -8.88 5.39 -6.44
CA ILE A 52 -8.98 6.65 -5.73
C ILE A 52 -7.60 7.30 -5.66
N ALA A 53 -7.48 8.54 -6.10
CA ALA A 53 -6.26 9.32 -5.96
C ALA A 53 -6.04 9.69 -4.49
N THR A 54 -5.32 8.85 -3.76
CA THR A 54 -5.35 8.82 -2.29
C THR A 54 -4.94 10.11 -1.55
N PRO A 55 -4.01 10.96 -2.03
CA PRO A 55 -3.71 12.21 -1.35
C PRO A 55 -4.83 13.25 -1.44
N SER A 56 -5.57 13.27 -2.55
CA SER A 56 -6.59 14.28 -2.84
C SER A 56 -8.03 13.76 -2.66
N GLY A 57 -8.23 12.44 -2.67
CA GLY A 57 -9.55 11.82 -2.78
C GLY A 57 -10.14 11.91 -4.19
N GLY A 58 -9.32 12.13 -5.23
CA GLY A 58 -9.81 12.14 -6.61
C GLY A 58 -10.50 10.82 -6.96
N ASN A 59 -11.58 10.89 -7.76
CA ASN A 59 -12.46 9.76 -8.12
C ASN A 59 -13.25 9.12 -6.97
N LEU A 60 -13.27 9.73 -5.77
CA LEU A 60 -14.23 9.35 -4.73
C LEU A 60 -15.66 9.51 -5.25
N PRO A 61 -16.50 8.44 -5.22
CA PRO A 61 -17.86 8.52 -5.71
C PRO A 61 -18.72 9.40 -4.80
N ALA A 62 -19.81 9.93 -5.36
CA ALA A 62 -20.84 10.60 -4.57
C ALA A 62 -21.44 9.61 -3.56
N GLY A 63 -21.72 10.11 -2.37
CA GLY A 63 -22.23 9.31 -1.26
C GLY A 63 -21.73 9.82 0.07
N GLU A 64 -22.25 9.23 1.14
CA GLU A 64 -21.92 9.58 2.51
C GLU A 64 -22.25 8.46 3.50
N GLY A 65 -21.55 8.45 4.63
CA GLY A 65 -21.79 7.47 5.68
C GLY A 65 -21.45 8.01 7.06
N THR A 66 -22.25 7.66 8.05
CA THR A 66 -21.98 8.00 9.46
C THR A 66 -21.28 6.83 10.15
N VAL A 67 -20.58 7.11 11.25
CA VAL A 67 -19.96 6.09 12.10
C VAL A 67 -21.00 5.05 12.57
N ALA A 68 -22.19 5.49 12.97
CA ALA A 68 -23.26 4.60 13.44
C ALA A 68 -23.77 3.66 12.33
N ALA A 69 -23.99 4.18 11.11
CA ALA A 69 -24.31 3.35 9.95
C ALA A 69 -23.17 2.37 9.64
N GLY A 70 -21.92 2.83 9.79
CA GLY A 70 -20.74 2.02 9.58
C GLY A 70 -20.63 0.83 10.51
N LYS A 71 -20.97 1.02 11.78
CA LYS A 71 -21.04 -0.07 12.75
C LYS A 71 -22.04 -1.14 12.31
N ALA A 72 -23.24 -0.74 11.87
CA ALA A 72 -24.25 -1.68 11.39
C ALA A 72 -23.78 -2.47 10.15
N VAL A 73 -23.15 -1.80 9.19
CA VAL A 73 -22.54 -2.45 8.01
C VAL A 73 -21.44 -3.42 8.43
N TYR A 74 -20.57 -3.01 9.36
CA TYR A 74 -19.48 -3.83 9.88
C TYR A 74 -19.99 -5.11 10.55
N GLU A 75 -20.98 -4.98 11.43
CA GLU A 75 -21.58 -6.12 12.15
C GLU A 75 -22.24 -7.11 11.18
N ALA A 76 -22.89 -6.60 10.13
CA ALA A 76 -23.56 -7.43 9.15
C ALA A 76 -22.58 -8.12 8.16
N LYS A 77 -21.48 -7.46 7.78
CA LYS A 77 -20.67 -7.86 6.61
C LYS A 77 -19.19 -8.14 6.90
N CYS A 78 -18.66 -7.74 8.06
CA CYS A 78 -17.22 -7.77 8.35
C CYS A 78 -16.87 -8.60 9.61
N LEU A 79 -17.75 -8.58 10.61
CA LEU A 79 -17.50 -9.10 11.96
C LEU A 79 -17.07 -10.58 11.99
N ALA A 80 -17.62 -11.42 11.12
CA ALA A 80 -17.30 -12.85 11.09
C ALA A 80 -15.81 -13.14 10.86
N CYS A 81 -15.07 -12.26 10.18
CA CYS A 81 -13.66 -12.43 9.87
C CYS A 81 -12.74 -11.52 10.70
N HIS A 82 -13.19 -10.29 10.98
CA HIS A 82 -12.40 -9.24 11.62
C HIS A 82 -12.69 -9.05 13.12
N GLY A 83 -13.64 -9.81 13.66
CA GLY A 83 -13.99 -9.82 15.08
C GLY A 83 -14.78 -8.60 15.54
N GLU A 84 -15.14 -8.58 16.81
CA GLU A 84 -15.84 -7.45 17.42
C GLU A 84 -14.94 -6.20 17.42
N ASN A 85 -15.55 -5.03 17.19
CA ASN A 85 -14.86 -3.73 17.19
C ASN A 85 -13.59 -3.69 16.31
N ALA A 86 -13.51 -4.52 15.28
CA ALA A 86 -12.34 -4.67 14.41
C ALA A 86 -11.01 -4.92 15.14
N ALA A 87 -11.10 -5.53 16.34
CA ALA A 87 -9.95 -5.85 17.18
C ALA A 87 -9.17 -7.10 16.71
N GLY A 88 -9.63 -7.75 15.64
CA GLY A 88 -9.10 -9.01 15.14
C GLY A 88 -10.08 -10.15 15.40
N GLY A 89 -10.18 -11.05 14.43
CA GLY A 89 -11.12 -12.17 14.44
C GLY A 89 -10.44 -13.49 14.08
N PRO A 90 -11.23 -14.53 13.77
CA PRO A 90 -10.69 -15.86 13.46
C PRO A 90 -9.88 -15.91 12.15
N VAL A 91 -10.03 -14.91 11.28
CA VAL A 91 -9.36 -14.89 9.96
C VAL A 91 -8.30 -13.80 9.87
N TYR A 92 -8.57 -12.60 10.38
CA TYR A 92 -7.69 -11.45 10.22
C TYR A 92 -7.32 -10.81 11.55
N GLY A 93 -6.11 -10.23 11.62
CA GLY A 93 -5.65 -9.47 12.77
C GLY A 93 -6.37 -8.12 12.96
N THR A 94 -5.95 -7.40 13.99
CA THR A 94 -6.57 -6.10 14.36
C THR A 94 -6.48 -5.06 13.24
N MET A 95 -7.56 -4.29 13.08
CA MET A 95 -7.61 -3.06 12.28
C MET A 95 -7.60 -1.80 13.16
N VAL A 96 -7.44 -1.97 14.47
CA VAL A 96 -7.54 -0.90 15.45
C VAL A 96 -6.29 -0.85 16.34
N GLY A 97 -5.86 0.38 16.64
CA GLY A 97 -4.71 0.64 17.49
C GLY A 97 -3.40 0.73 16.72
N GLY A 98 -2.28 0.78 17.46
CA GLY A 98 -0.95 0.84 16.88
C GLY A 98 -0.48 2.23 16.43
N ILE A 99 -1.29 3.28 16.60
CA ILE A 99 -0.85 4.67 16.36
C ILE A 99 0.37 4.96 17.24
N GLY A 100 1.45 5.47 16.63
CA GLY A 100 2.73 5.71 17.31
C GLY A 100 3.58 4.46 17.55
N SER A 101 3.25 3.31 16.95
CA SER A 101 4.04 2.08 17.08
C SER A 101 5.12 1.89 15.99
N MET A 102 5.18 2.75 14.95
CA MET A 102 6.10 2.57 13.82
C MET A 102 7.59 2.55 14.22
N THR A 103 7.94 3.21 15.33
CA THR A 103 9.29 3.25 15.90
C THR A 103 9.51 2.23 17.03
N LYS A 104 8.52 1.38 17.32
CA LYS A 104 8.53 0.40 18.42
C LYS A 104 8.64 -1.04 17.89
N SER A 105 9.02 -1.94 18.79
CA SER A 105 9.02 -3.40 18.55
C SER A 105 8.09 -4.08 19.54
N PRO A 106 7.06 -4.83 19.10
CA PRO A 106 6.62 -4.97 17.70
C PRO A 106 5.92 -3.70 17.18
N ARG A 107 5.95 -3.51 15.85
CA ARG A 107 5.07 -2.56 15.17
C ARG A 107 3.66 -3.15 15.06
N VAL A 108 2.63 -2.32 15.22
CA VAL A 108 1.24 -2.73 15.05
C VAL A 108 0.68 -1.98 13.84
N LEU A 109 0.54 -2.69 12.71
CA LEU A 109 0.13 -2.13 11.43
C LEU A 109 -1.38 -2.25 11.26
N THR A 110 -2.07 -1.10 11.25
CA THR A 110 -3.51 -1.00 11.08
C THR A 110 -3.82 0.13 10.10
N PRO A 111 -5.04 0.23 9.56
CA PRO A 111 -5.44 1.38 8.76
C PRO A 111 -5.19 2.73 9.48
N GLY A 112 -5.43 2.80 10.79
CA GLY A 112 -5.20 4.01 11.58
C GLY A 112 -3.73 4.31 11.86
N SER A 113 -2.88 3.28 12.01
CA SER A 113 -1.47 3.47 12.35
C SER A 113 -0.55 3.62 11.15
N MET A 114 -0.86 2.93 10.05
CA MET A 114 0.06 2.78 8.92
C MET A 114 -0.30 3.68 7.74
N TYR A 115 -1.58 3.80 7.37
CA TYR A 115 -1.94 4.51 6.13
C TYR A 115 -1.61 6.01 6.21
N PRO A 116 -0.95 6.58 5.17
CA PRO A 116 -0.66 8.01 5.12
C PRO A 116 -1.87 8.86 4.72
N TYR A 117 -2.88 8.26 4.07
CA TYR A 117 -4.07 8.94 3.59
C TYR A 117 -5.32 8.11 3.87
N ALA A 118 -6.37 8.77 4.38
CA ALA A 118 -7.62 8.08 4.72
C ALA A 118 -8.30 7.37 3.54
N PRO A 119 -8.30 7.92 2.30
CA PRO A 119 -8.96 7.27 1.16
C PRO A 119 -8.40 5.89 0.76
N ILE A 120 -7.20 5.50 1.22
CA ILE A 120 -6.63 4.16 0.96
C ILE A 120 -7.59 3.06 1.44
N LEU A 121 -8.18 3.23 2.63
CA LEU A 121 -9.12 2.26 3.18
C LEU A 121 -10.39 2.17 2.31
N PHE A 122 -10.89 3.30 1.81
CA PHE A 122 -12.07 3.32 0.94
C PHE A 122 -11.83 2.54 -0.35
N ASP A 123 -10.71 2.82 -1.03
CA ASP A 123 -10.36 2.15 -2.29
C ASP A 123 -10.26 0.63 -2.11
N TYR A 124 -9.53 0.20 -1.07
CA TYR A 124 -9.38 -1.22 -0.77
C TYR A 124 -10.72 -1.89 -0.44
N VAL A 125 -11.54 -1.29 0.43
CA VAL A 125 -12.83 -1.85 0.83
C VAL A 125 -13.78 -1.92 -0.38
N ARG A 126 -13.89 -0.85 -1.16
CA ARG A 126 -14.74 -0.81 -2.37
C ARG A 126 -14.38 -1.91 -3.36
N ARG A 127 -13.08 -2.14 -3.58
CA ARG A 127 -12.60 -3.07 -4.62
C ARG A 127 -12.59 -4.52 -4.16
N ALA A 128 -12.24 -4.78 -2.91
CA ALA A 128 -11.85 -6.12 -2.45
C ALA A 128 -12.73 -6.68 -1.32
N MET A 129 -13.59 -5.87 -0.69
CA MET A 129 -14.38 -6.30 0.45
C MET A 129 -15.90 -6.26 0.19
N PRO A 130 -16.68 -7.09 0.91
CA PRO A 130 -16.23 -8.25 1.70
C PRO A 130 -15.54 -9.31 0.82
N MET A 131 -14.61 -10.10 1.38
CA MET A 131 -13.78 -11.01 0.57
C MET A 131 -14.60 -12.06 -0.21
N ASN A 132 -15.75 -12.47 0.32
CA ASN A 132 -16.65 -13.41 -0.35
C ASN A 132 -17.58 -12.73 -1.39
N ALA A 133 -17.63 -11.40 -1.42
CA ALA A 133 -18.43 -10.62 -2.36
C ALA A 133 -17.77 -9.24 -2.66
N PRO A 134 -16.59 -9.21 -3.32
CA PRO A 134 -15.93 -7.95 -3.65
C PRO A 134 -16.82 -7.04 -4.51
N GLN A 135 -16.70 -5.73 -4.34
CA GLN A 135 -17.51 -4.72 -5.04
C GLN A 135 -19.03 -4.80 -4.80
N SER A 136 -19.48 -5.54 -3.77
CA SER A 136 -20.91 -5.62 -3.42
C SER A 136 -21.43 -4.48 -2.57
N LEU A 137 -20.54 -3.66 -1.99
CA LEU A 137 -20.92 -2.52 -1.15
C LEU A 137 -21.25 -1.29 -1.99
N THR A 138 -22.26 -0.53 -1.57
CA THR A 138 -22.53 0.80 -2.15
C THR A 138 -21.50 1.83 -1.67
N ALA A 139 -21.38 2.96 -2.37
CA ALA A 139 -20.49 4.06 -1.94
C ALA A 139 -20.78 4.50 -0.49
N ASP A 140 -22.05 4.63 -0.12
CA ASP A 140 -22.50 5.00 1.23
C ASP A 140 -22.05 3.98 2.28
N GLU A 141 -22.20 2.68 1.98
CA GLU A 141 -21.75 1.61 2.87
C GLU A 141 -20.23 1.63 3.07
N VAL A 142 -19.45 1.87 2.00
CA VAL A 142 -17.99 1.97 2.08
C VAL A 142 -17.57 3.20 2.90
N TYR A 143 -18.19 4.37 2.70
CA TYR A 143 -17.93 5.54 3.53
C TYR A 143 -18.28 5.28 5.00
N ALA A 144 -19.42 4.66 5.25
CA ALA A 144 -19.89 4.37 6.59
C ALA A 144 -18.91 3.44 7.32
N VAL A 145 -18.53 2.30 6.73
CA VAL A 145 -17.62 1.35 7.38
C VAL A 145 -16.23 1.93 7.58
N ALA A 146 -15.74 2.75 6.64
CA ALA A 146 -14.48 3.47 6.82
C ALA A 146 -14.56 4.50 7.96
N ALA A 147 -15.66 5.23 8.10
CA ALA A 147 -15.92 6.14 9.22
C ALA A 147 -15.89 5.40 10.56
N TYR A 148 -16.51 4.23 10.62
CA TYR A 148 -16.51 3.38 11.81
C TYR A 148 -15.10 2.91 12.18
N ILE A 149 -14.32 2.39 11.22
CA ILE A 149 -12.94 1.94 11.48
C ILE A 149 -12.06 3.10 11.94
N TYR A 150 -12.18 4.29 11.33
CA TYR A 150 -11.42 5.46 11.76
C TYR A 150 -11.88 6.01 13.11
N ASN A 151 -13.16 5.90 13.45
CA ASN A 151 -13.67 6.24 14.78
C ASN A 151 -13.10 5.31 15.86
N LEU A 152 -13.06 4.00 15.60
CA LEU A 152 -12.44 3.03 16.51
C LEU A 152 -10.95 3.32 16.75
N ASN A 153 -10.27 3.90 15.77
CA ASN A 153 -8.88 4.36 15.89
C ASN A 153 -8.74 5.77 16.52
N GLY A 154 -9.83 6.41 16.92
CA GLY A 154 -9.83 7.74 17.52
C GLY A 154 -9.52 8.89 16.55
N LEU A 155 -9.63 8.66 15.24
CA LEU A 155 -9.28 9.64 14.20
C LEU A 155 -10.45 10.56 13.81
N VAL A 156 -11.69 10.14 14.11
CA VAL A 156 -12.91 10.93 13.87
C VAL A 156 -13.90 10.74 15.04
N PRO A 157 -14.74 11.73 15.38
CA PRO A 157 -15.73 11.61 16.45
C PRO A 157 -16.90 10.68 16.08
N ALA A 158 -17.71 10.28 17.07
CA ALA A 158 -18.79 9.30 16.88
C ALA A 158 -19.96 9.80 16.02
N ASP A 159 -20.13 11.11 15.90
CA ASP A 159 -21.13 11.77 15.04
C ASP A 159 -20.57 12.16 13.66
N PHE A 160 -19.32 11.77 13.35
CA PHE A 160 -18.68 12.13 12.10
C PHE A 160 -19.42 11.56 10.90
N LYS A 161 -19.55 12.41 9.88
CA LYS A 161 -20.13 12.08 8.58
C LYS A 161 -19.06 12.11 7.51
N MET A 162 -18.75 10.94 6.97
CA MET A 162 -17.72 10.76 5.96
C MET A 162 -18.30 10.86 4.54
N ASN A 163 -17.62 11.60 3.67
CA ASN A 163 -17.91 11.71 2.25
C ASN A 163 -16.65 12.13 1.47
N ALA A 164 -16.77 12.35 0.17
CA ALA A 164 -15.68 12.76 -0.71
C ALA A 164 -14.96 14.06 -0.26
N GLN A 165 -15.66 14.94 0.46
CA GLN A 165 -15.12 16.24 0.89
C GLN A 165 -14.48 16.18 2.28
N THR A 166 -14.93 15.28 3.16
CA THR A 166 -14.45 15.17 4.54
C THR A 166 -13.37 14.11 4.69
N MET A 167 -13.45 12.99 3.96
CA MET A 167 -12.50 11.88 4.09
C MET A 167 -11.04 12.28 3.81
N PRO A 168 -10.70 12.99 2.73
CA PRO A 168 -9.31 13.35 2.44
C PRO A 168 -8.70 14.35 3.44
N LYS A 169 -9.53 15.01 4.25
CA LYS A 169 -9.11 16.01 5.24
C LYS A 169 -8.72 15.40 6.59
N ILE A 170 -8.96 14.10 6.79
CA ILE A 170 -8.59 13.41 8.03
C ILE A 170 -7.06 13.42 8.18
N PRO A 171 -6.51 13.99 9.26
CA PRO A 171 -5.07 14.04 9.48
C PRO A 171 -4.56 12.66 9.93
N MET A 172 -4.10 11.85 8.98
CA MET A 172 -3.56 10.53 9.28
C MET A 172 -2.20 10.63 10.01
N PRO A 173 -1.98 9.89 11.12
CA PRO A 173 -0.78 10.04 11.94
C PRO A 173 0.54 9.68 11.24
N ASN A 174 0.50 8.79 10.25
CA ASN A 174 1.69 8.32 9.53
C ASN A 174 1.84 8.97 8.13
N ARG A 175 1.26 10.15 7.93
CA ARG A 175 1.28 10.87 6.65
C ARG A 175 2.69 11.07 6.09
N ASP A 176 3.63 11.43 6.96
CA ASP A 176 5.02 11.71 6.59
C ASP A 176 5.96 10.50 6.84
N GLY A 177 5.39 9.32 7.09
CA GLY A 177 6.14 8.09 7.41
C GLY A 177 6.66 7.33 6.19
N PHE A 178 6.48 7.84 4.98
CA PHE A 178 6.85 7.19 3.73
C PHE A 178 7.78 8.07 2.90
N ILE A 179 8.82 7.46 2.34
CA ILE A 179 9.75 8.08 1.40
C ILE A 179 9.70 7.35 0.06
N ARG A 180 10.09 8.04 -1.02
CA ARG A 180 10.42 7.36 -2.26
C ARG A 180 11.65 6.50 -2.03
N ASP A 181 11.71 5.36 -2.70
CA ASP A 181 12.88 4.48 -2.67
C ASP A 181 14.12 5.28 -3.05
N ASP A 182 15.04 5.41 -2.09
CA ASP A 182 16.29 6.15 -2.19
C ASP A 182 17.51 5.21 -2.30
N ARG A 183 17.27 3.92 -2.51
CA ARG A 183 18.35 2.94 -2.59
C ARG A 183 19.26 3.16 -3.82
N PRO A 184 20.56 2.84 -3.69
CA PRO A 184 21.21 2.25 -2.51
C PRO A 184 21.41 3.26 -1.38
N ASP A 185 20.91 2.93 -0.19
CA ASP A 185 20.99 3.70 1.05
C ASP A 185 22.22 3.32 1.91
N THR A 186 22.95 2.28 1.48
CA THR A 186 24.16 1.78 2.12
C THR A 186 25.30 1.67 1.11
N ARG A 187 26.53 1.89 1.58
CA ARG A 187 27.75 1.61 0.81
C ARG A 187 28.14 0.15 0.99
N ALA A 188 27.52 -0.73 0.20
CA ALA A 188 27.80 -2.16 0.20
C ALA A 188 29.03 -2.51 -0.65
N GLU A 189 30.21 -1.98 -0.29
CA GLU A 189 31.47 -2.45 -0.87
C GLU A 189 31.85 -3.79 -0.24
N ARG A 190 31.99 -4.83 -1.08
CA ARG A 190 32.41 -6.15 -0.60
C ARG A 190 33.86 -6.08 -0.15
N CYS A 191 34.12 -6.55 1.07
CA CYS A 191 35.49 -6.81 1.49
C CYS A 191 36.04 -8.04 0.74
N MET A 192 37.27 -7.90 0.21
CA MET A 192 37.93 -8.94 -0.59
C MET A 192 39.18 -9.53 0.08
N THR A 193 39.76 -8.87 1.07
CA THR A 193 41.00 -9.29 1.74
C THR A 193 40.95 -8.86 3.20
N ASP A 194 41.41 -9.73 4.12
CA ASP A 194 41.47 -9.49 5.57
C ASP A 194 40.14 -9.00 6.19
N CYS A 195 39.04 -9.61 5.78
CA CYS A 195 37.70 -9.19 6.18
C CYS A 195 37.40 -9.53 7.64
N LYS A 196 36.83 -8.56 8.37
CA LYS A 196 36.31 -8.82 9.72
C LYS A 196 35.22 -9.90 9.63
N PRO A 197 35.31 -11.00 10.40
CA PRO A 197 34.26 -12.01 10.42
C PRO A 197 32.91 -11.39 10.77
N ILE A 198 31.88 -11.64 9.95
CA ILE A 198 30.51 -11.22 10.23
C ILE A 198 29.86 -12.32 11.08
N GLY A 199 29.60 -12.03 12.35
CA GLY A 199 28.74 -12.87 13.20
C GLY A 199 29.37 -14.11 13.84
N THR A 200 30.69 -14.31 13.78
CA THR A 200 31.34 -15.33 14.62
C THR A 200 31.69 -14.69 15.95
N VAL A 201 30.99 -15.12 17.01
CA VAL A 201 31.31 -15.03 18.45
C VAL A 201 32.15 -13.82 18.88
N ALA A 202 31.57 -12.98 19.74
CA ALA A 202 32.28 -11.93 20.49
C ALA A 202 33.74 -12.28 20.74
N ASP A 203 34.65 -11.36 20.37
CA ASP A 203 36.09 -11.43 20.57
C ASP A 203 36.45 -12.32 21.78
N ALA A 204 36.80 -13.58 21.53
CA ALA A 204 37.11 -14.56 22.57
C ALA A 204 38.40 -14.19 23.35
N SER A 205 39.00 -13.05 23.04
CA SER A 205 40.12 -12.44 23.73
C SER A 205 39.72 -11.40 24.77
N LYS A 206 38.43 -11.09 24.99
CA LYS A 206 37.99 -10.21 26.08
C LYS A 206 37.27 -11.00 27.17
N PRO A 207 37.82 -11.10 28.41
CA PRO A 207 37.10 -11.74 29.50
C PRO A 207 35.79 -10.99 29.76
N ALA A 208 34.70 -11.76 29.83
CA ALA A 208 33.37 -11.24 30.10
C ALA A 208 33.36 -10.47 31.42
N ALA A 209 33.08 -9.17 31.36
CA ALA A 209 32.68 -8.42 32.54
C ALA A 209 31.30 -8.96 32.98
N SER A 210 31.25 -9.51 34.18
CA SER A 210 30.03 -9.98 34.84
C SER A 210 28.98 -8.87 34.88
N GLY A 211 27.88 -9.06 34.16
CA GLY A 211 26.72 -8.17 34.19
C GLY A 211 25.49 -8.87 33.61
N THR A 212 24.56 -9.21 34.48
CA THR A 212 23.29 -9.89 34.21
C THR A 212 22.43 -9.11 33.20
N ALA A 213 22.05 -9.75 32.09
CA ALA A 213 21.00 -9.26 31.18
C ALA A 213 19.94 -10.35 30.96
N ALA A 214 18.71 -9.99 31.31
CA ALA A 214 17.51 -10.81 31.20
C ALA A 214 17.19 -11.17 29.73
N ALA A 215 16.73 -12.40 29.52
CA ALA A 215 16.37 -12.95 28.24
C ALA A 215 15.10 -12.28 27.66
N ALA A 216 15.23 -11.66 26.49
CA ALA A 216 14.12 -11.41 25.57
C ALA A 216 14.23 -12.43 24.43
N GLY A 217 13.38 -13.46 24.48
CA GLY A 217 13.32 -14.52 23.46
C GLY A 217 12.58 -14.06 22.21
N GLY A 218 13.28 -14.04 21.07
CA GLY A 218 12.68 -13.99 19.74
C GLY A 218 13.03 -15.28 19.00
N THR A 219 12.12 -16.24 18.93
CA THR A 219 12.31 -17.49 18.18
C THR A 219 11.90 -17.27 16.73
N GLY A 220 12.88 -16.93 15.90
CA GLY A 220 12.81 -17.15 14.46
C GLY A 220 12.93 -18.64 14.16
N ASN A 221 11.82 -19.22 13.69
CA ASN A 221 11.69 -20.41 12.83
C ASN A 221 12.85 -21.43 12.85
N GLN A 222 12.78 -22.43 13.74
CA GLN A 222 13.52 -23.68 13.55
C GLN A 222 12.63 -24.72 12.87
N VAL A 223 13.12 -25.25 11.77
CA VAL A 223 12.55 -26.37 11.02
C VAL A 223 12.64 -27.62 11.90
N ILE A 224 11.49 -28.09 12.40
CA ILE A 224 11.41 -29.33 13.17
C ILE A 224 11.40 -30.51 12.19
N MET A 225 12.56 -31.12 11.94
CA MET A 225 12.63 -32.51 11.48
C MET A 225 12.46 -33.38 12.73
N GLY A 226 11.26 -33.92 12.94
CA GLY A 226 10.95 -34.80 14.07
C GLY A 226 11.24 -36.26 13.74
N ASP A 227 12.18 -36.87 14.45
CA ASP A 227 12.24 -38.32 14.62
C ASP A 227 11.38 -38.72 15.84
N PRO A 228 10.47 -39.72 15.72
CA PRO A 228 9.58 -40.07 16.81
C PRO A 228 10.20 -41.17 17.68
N LYS A 229 10.38 -40.89 18.98
CA LYS A 229 10.36 -41.96 19.98
C LYS A 229 9.54 -41.61 21.22
N SER A 230 8.64 -42.58 21.48
CA SER A 230 8.04 -43.02 22.75
C SER A 230 7.04 -42.12 23.47
N GLY A 231 5.81 -42.61 23.50
CA GLY A 231 5.16 -42.90 24.79
C GLY A 231 3.73 -42.38 24.92
N ALA A 232 2.74 -43.23 24.64
CA ALA A 232 1.43 -43.12 25.26
C ALA A 232 0.83 -44.52 25.46
N ALA A 233 0.48 -44.80 26.71
CA ALA A 233 -0.21 -45.99 27.17
C ALA A 233 -1.74 -45.89 26.93
N ALA A 234 -2.35 -47.07 26.67
CA ALA A 234 -3.69 -47.58 27.04
C ALA A 234 -4.83 -46.57 27.32
N SER A 235 -6.09 -46.75 26.87
CA SER A 235 -6.88 -47.98 26.62
C SER A 235 -8.23 -47.62 25.94
N PRO A 236 -9.11 -48.59 25.60
CA PRO A 236 -9.98 -48.53 24.42
C PRO A 236 -11.41 -48.08 24.68
N ALA A 237 -12.08 -47.67 23.59
CA ALA A 237 -13.53 -47.68 23.48
C ALA A 237 -13.93 -48.42 22.19
N ALA A 238 -14.84 -49.39 22.31
CA ALA A 238 -16.03 -49.53 21.46
C ALA A 238 -16.67 -50.93 21.60
N ARG A 239 -17.93 -50.92 22.05
CA ARG A 239 -19.01 -51.81 21.58
C ARG A 239 -19.53 -51.26 20.24
N PRO A 240 -20.38 -51.97 19.46
CA PRO A 240 -21.45 -52.89 19.84
C PRO A 240 -21.03 -54.30 20.26
#